data_AF-A0AAP1BZ49-F1
#
_entry.id   AF-A0AAP1BZ49-F1
#
_cell.length_a   1.000
_cell.length_b   1.000
_cell.length_c   1.000
_cell.angle_alpha   90.00
_cell.angle_beta   90.00
_cell.angle_gamma   90.00
#
_symmetry.space_group_name_H-M   'P 1'
#
loop_
_entity.id
_entity.type
_entity.pdbx_description
1 polymer ?
#
loop_
_entity_poly.entity_id
_entity_poly.type
_entity_poly.pdbx_seq_one_letter_code
_entity_poly.pdbx_strand_id
1 'polypeptide(L)'
;MNISKRGDHLFAAGLWKAIGDVAQSVRTQIGEYSEGRVLADTLVELRRDLGGSEFDITINQGRVVADSDAHSLAFGHAVRRFRQDMEALVFALKYRRDIDEHDQRARTEALTQANNQLTIAKQSATITVGRFFDAVVDRDVLAQILDGASTARARAGTQVQIESTRIRLGIVRHRIVGIIAQM
;
A
#
# COMPACT_ATOMS: atom_id res chain seq x y z
N MET A 1 28.75 -15.77 9.11
CA MET A 1 28.36 -14.51 8.44
C MET A 1 27.13 -14.85 7.59
N ASN A 2 25.93 -14.44 7.99
CA ASN A 2 24.70 -14.76 7.24
C ASN A 2 24.60 -13.80 6.06
N ILE A 3 24.87 -14.31 4.86
CA ILE A 3 24.68 -13.58 3.60
C ILE A 3 23.18 -13.54 3.34
N SER A 4 22.50 -12.51 3.83
CA SER A 4 21.14 -12.19 3.37
C SER A 4 21.26 -11.50 2.01
N LYS A 5 20.65 -12.07 0.96
CA LYS A 5 20.32 -11.25 -0.21
C LYS A 5 19.39 -10.14 0.26
N ARG A 6 19.53 -8.95 -0.31
CA ARG A 6 18.63 -7.83 -0.05
C ARG A 6 17.18 -8.33 -0.11
N GLY A 7 16.39 -8.08 0.94
CA GLY A 7 14.93 -8.18 0.94
C GLY A 7 14.23 -9.48 0.51
N ASP A 8 14.86 -10.65 0.38
CA ASP A 8 14.22 -11.88 -0.17
C ASP A 8 12.82 -12.20 0.43
N HIS A 9 12.62 -11.96 1.74
CA HIS A 9 11.34 -12.17 2.44
C HIS A 9 10.34 -11.00 2.29
N LEU A 10 10.83 -9.78 2.02
CA LEU A 10 10.02 -8.60 1.72
C LEU A 10 9.59 -8.57 0.24
N PHE A 11 10.43 -9.09 -0.66
CA PHE A 11 10.18 -9.25 -2.10
C PHE A 11 9.14 -10.33 -2.38
N ALA A 12 9.21 -11.47 -1.69
CA ALA A 12 8.16 -12.51 -1.73
C ALA A 12 6.82 -12.06 -1.11
N ALA A 13 6.81 -10.97 -0.34
CA ALA A 13 5.64 -10.41 0.33
C ALA A 13 5.18 -9.04 -0.20
N GLY A 14 5.66 -8.64 -1.39
CA GLY A 14 5.71 -7.26 -1.89
C GLY A 14 4.42 -6.45 -2.02
N LEU A 15 4.52 -5.32 -2.75
CA LEU A 15 3.47 -4.30 -2.91
C LEU A 15 2.08 -4.90 -3.19
N TRP A 16 2.00 -5.78 -4.19
CA TRP A 16 0.75 -6.41 -4.63
C TRP A 16 0.14 -7.35 -3.57
N LYS A 17 0.98 -8.04 -2.79
CA LYS A 17 0.52 -8.95 -1.74
C LYS A 17 -0.03 -8.17 -0.56
N ALA A 18 0.66 -7.10 -0.13
CA ALA A 18 0.16 -6.22 0.93
C ALA A 18 -1.22 -5.63 0.58
N ILE A 19 -1.41 -5.17 -0.66
CA ILE A 19 -2.71 -4.70 -1.16
C ILE A 19 -3.74 -5.84 -1.17
N GLY A 20 -3.35 -7.04 -1.62
CA GLY A 20 -4.21 -8.22 -1.64
C GLY A 20 -4.66 -8.68 -0.25
N ASP A 21 -3.76 -8.68 0.73
CA ASP A 21 -4.05 -9.06 2.11
C ASP A 21 -5.05 -8.07 2.75
N VAL A 22 -4.88 -6.77 2.51
CA VAL A 22 -5.84 -5.74 2.95
C VAL A 22 -7.19 -5.96 2.27
N ALA A 23 -7.22 -6.19 0.95
CA ALA A 23 -8.46 -6.45 0.23
C ALA A 23 -9.22 -7.66 0.79
N GLN A 24 -8.50 -8.74 1.11
CA GLN A 24 -9.07 -9.93 1.73
C GLN A 24 -9.60 -9.64 3.14
N SER A 25 -8.86 -8.86 3.93
CA SER A 25 -9.26 -8.44 5.27
C SER A 25 -10.55 -7.60 5.23
N VAL A 26 -10.63 -6.63 4.31
CA VAL A 26 -11.85 -5.82 4.07
C VAL A 26 -13.05 -6.71 3.76
N ARG A 27 -12.91 -7.65 2.82
CA ARG A 27 -13.99 -8.59 2.45
C ARG A 27 -14.43 -9.44 3.63
N THR A 28 -13.49 -9.94 4.42
CA THR A 28 -13.77 -10.80 5.58
C THR A 28 -14.48 -10.04 6.71
N GLN A 29 -14.06 -8.80 6.98
CA GLN A 29 -14.52 -8.06 8.15
C GLN A 29 -15.80 -7.26 7.90
N ILE A 30 -15.92 -6.63 6.73
CA ILE A 30 -17.09 -5.82 6.38
C ILE A 30 -18.10 -6.65 5.59
N GLY A 31 -17.72 -7.64 4.78
CA GLY A 31 -18.66 -8.38 3.93
C GLY A 31 -19.05 -7.61 2.65
N GLU A 32 -20.23 -7.89 2.08
CA GLU A 32 -20.65 -7.38 0.76
C GLU A 32 -21.28 -5.97 0.75
N TYR A 33 -21.19 -5.20 1.84
CA TYR A 33 -21.80 -3.86 1.90
C TYR A 33 -21.12 -2.87 0.97
N SER A 34 -21.86 -1.88 0.47
CA SER A 34 -21.44 -0.97 -0.62
C SER A 34 -20.06 -0.34 -0.41
N GLU A 35 -19.79 0.30 0.72
CA GLU A 35 -18.51 1.00 0.97
C GLU A 35 -17.33 0.02 1.09
N GLY A 36 -17.46 -1.04 1.90
CA GLY A 36 -16.41 -2.05 2.07
C GLY A 36 -16.16 -2.88 0.82
N ARG A 37 -17.22 -3.19 0.07
CA ARG A 37 -17.15 -3.88 -1.23
C ARG A 37 -16.42 -3.02 -2.26
N VAL A 38 -16.78 -1.74 -2.39
CA VAL A 38 -16.12 -0.80 -3.32
C VAL A 38 -14.63 -0.70 -3.01
N LEU A 39 -14.27 -0.58 -1.72
CA LEU A 39 -12.86 -0.56 -1.30
C LEU A 39 -12.15 -1.87 -1.65
N ALA A 40 -12.73 -3.01 -1.29
CA ALA A 40 -12.12 -4.32 -1.55
C ALA A 40 -11.96 -4.61 -3.05
N ASP A 41 -13.00 -4.36 -3.85
CA ASP A 41 -12.99 -4.63 -5.29
C ASP A 41 -11.96 -3.75 -5.98
N THR A 42 -11.87 -2.47 -5.59
CA THR A 42 -10.85 -1.60 -6.15
C THR A 42 -9.44 -2.04 -5.75
N LEU A 43 -9.21 -2.45 -4.50
CA LEU A 43 -7.90 -2.97 -4.11
C LEU A 43 -7.55 -4.26 -4.90
N VAL A 44 -8.52 -5.11 -5.21
CA VAL A 44 -8.33 -6.30 -6.06
C VAL A 44 -8.00 -5.90 -7.50
N GLU A 45 -8.73 -4.94 -8.08
CA GLU A 45 -8.45 -4.42 -9.43
C GLU A 45 -7.05 -3.81 -9.51
N LEU A 46 -6.71 -2.93 -8.56
CA LEU A 46 -5.42 -2.27 -8.49
C LEU A 46 -4.28 -3.25 -8.26
N ARG A 47 -4.53 -4.34 -7.53
CA ARG A 47 -3.57 -5.45 -7.43
C ARG A 47 -3.33 -6.11 -8.79
N ARG A 48 -4.35 -6.26 -9.65
CA ARG A 48 -4.18 -6.83 -11.00
C ARG A 48 -3.41 -5.87 -11.92
N ASP A 49 -3.63 -4.57 -11.76
CA ASP A 49 -2.90 -3.52 -12.51
C ASP A 49 -1.41 -3.50 -12.16
N LEU A 50 -1.04 -4.00 -10.98
CA LEU A 50 0.35 -4.17 -10.54
C LEU A 50 0.82 -5.60 -10.86
N GLY A 51 1.61 -5.75 -11.92
CA GLY A 51 2.12 -7.04 -12.41
C GLY A 51 3.22 -7.68 -11.53
N GLY A 52 3.45 -7.17 -10.32
CA GLY A 52 4.50 -7.63 -9.40
C GLY A 52 5.88 -7.05 -9.72
N SER A 53 6.15 -6.83 -11.01
CA SER A 53 7.43 -6.29 -11.50
C SER A 53 7.69 -4.82 -11.14
N GLU A 54 6.66 -4.06 -10.77
CA GLU A 54 6.79 -2.63 -10.46
C GLU A 54 7.74 -2.38 -9.29
N PHE A 55 7.69 -3.25 -8.27
CA PHE A 55 8.62 -3.18 -7.15
C PHE A 55 10.01 -3.71 -7.54
N ASP A 56 10.06 -4.73 -8.38
CA ASP A 56 11.30 -5.38 -8.82
C ASP A 56 12.19 -4.48 -9.69
N ILE A 57 11.58 -3.62 -10.51
CA ILE A 57 12.27 -2.70 -11.41
C ILE A 57 12.80 -1.46 -10.66
N THR A 58 12.27 -1.16 -9.46
CA THR A 58 12.62 0.05 -8.69
C THR A 58 13.59 -0.22 -7.55
N ILE A 59 14.21 -1.41 -7.54
CA ILE A 59 15.17 -1.90 -6.55
C ILE A 59 16.38 -2.55 -7.25
N ASN A 60 17.50 -2.68 -6.55
CA ASN A 60 18.67 -3.42 -7.05
C ASN A 60 18.59 -4.88 -6.62
N GLN A 61 17.97 -5.73 -7.44
CA GLN A 61 17.88 -7.17 -7.17
C GLN A 61 19.28 -7.81 -7.19
N GLY A 62 19.56 -8.67 -6.20
CA GLY A 62 20.77 -9.51 -6.19
C GLY A 62 22.05 -8.85 -5.63
N ARG A 63 22.01 -7.60 -5.17
CA ARG A 63 23.14 -7.01 -4.44
C ARG A 63 23.27 -7.68 -3.06
N VAL A 64 24.46 -8.23 -2.80
CA VAL A 64 24.83 -8.69 -1.46
C VAL A 64 25.00 -7.46 -0.57
N VAL A 65 24.21 -7.37 0.49
CA VAL A 65 24.32 -6.31 1.49
C VAL A 65 24.90 -6.95 2.74
N ALA A 66 25.92 -6.34 3.34
CA ALA A 66 26.61 -6.90 4.50
C ALA A 66 25.74 -6.87 5.78
N ASP A 67 24.79 -5.93 5.85
CA ASP A 67 23.88 -5.69 6.96
C ASP A 67 22.42 -5.59 6.50
N SER A 68 21.48 -5.39 7.44
CA SER A 68 20.08 -5.09 7.13
C SER A 68 19.97 -3.82 6.27
N ASP A 69 19.58 -3.99 5.02
CA ASP A 69 19.38 -2.89 4.07
C ASP A 69 18.32 -1.89 4.59
N ALA A 70 18.73 -0.63 4.77
CA ALA A 70 17.88 0.43 5.32
C ALA A 70 16.60 0.65 4.50
N HIS A 71 16.66 0.53 3.17
CA HIS A 71 15.49 0.64 2.31
C HIS A 71 14.50 -0.52 2.54
N SER A 72 15.00 -1.75 2.59
CA SER A 72 14.19 -2.94 2.89
C SER A 72 13.50 -2.80 4.26
N LEU A 73 14.20 -2.30 5.28
CA LEU A 73 13.60 -2.01 6.58
C LEU A 73 12.51 -0.94 6.48
N ALA A 74 12.79 0.18 5.80
CA ALA A 74 11.82 1.26 5.60
C ALA A 74 10.56 0.78 4.86
N PHE A 75 10.72 -0.02 3.81
CA PHE A 75 9.62 -0.64 3.09
C PHE A 75 8.82 -1.60 3.97
N GLY A 76 9.49 -2.45 4.73
CA GLY A 76 8.82 -3.36 5.68
C GLY A 76 8.00 -2.63 6.75
N HIS A 77 8.52 -1.51 7.26
CA HIS A 77 7.78 -0.63 8.17
C HIS A 77 6.57 0.01 7.48
N ALA A 78 6.73 0.48 6.24
CA ALA A 78 5.65 1.08 5.47
C ALA A 78 4.53 0.07 5.17
N VAL A 79 4.87 -1.16 4.79
CA VAL A 79 3.90 -2.26 4.60
C VAL A 79 3.13 -2.55 5.88
N ARG A 80 3.83 -2.67 7.02
CA ARG A 80 3.19 -2.96 8.31
C ARG A 80 2.22 -1.84 8.70
N ARG A 81 2.66 -0.59 8.56
CA ARG A 81 1.82 0.56 8.87
C ARG A 81 0.61 0.65 7.94
N PHE A 82 0.81 0.37 6.65
CA PHE A 82 -0.26 0.33 5.66
C PHE A 82 -1.35 -0.65 6.04
N ARG A 83 -0.98 -1.88 6.41
CA ARG A 83 -1.95 -2.88 6.88
C ARG A 83 -2.72 -2.39 8.11
N GLN A 84 -2.02 -1.90 9.13
CA GLN A 84 -2.63 -1.45 10.38
C GLN A 84 -3.61 -0.29 10.18
N ASP A 85 -3.24 0.73 9.41
CA ASP A 85 -4.11 1.89 9.20
C ASP A 85 -5.31 1.55 8.29
N MET A 86 -5.13 0.64 7.32
CA MET A 86 -6.25 0.14 6.52
C MET A 86 -7.20 -0.74 7.34
N GLU A 87 -6.67 -1.57 8.25
CA GLU A 87 -7.49 -2.35 9.20
C GLU A 87 -8.26 -1.44 10.15
N ALA A 88 -7.65 -0.36 10.65
CA ALA A 88 -8.32 0.64 11.47
C ALA A 88 -9.46 1.35 10.72
N LEU A 89 -9.25 1.68 9.44
CA LEU A 89 -10.29 2.22 8.56
C LEU A 89 -11.46 1.25 8.40
N VAL A 90 -11.16 -0.02 8.13
CA VAL A 90 -12.16 -1.10 8.02
C VAL A 90 -12.95 -1.25 9.32
N PHE A 91 -12.25 -1.24 10.46
CA PHE A 91 -12.88 -1.31 11.78
C PHE A 91 -13.81 -0.12 12.03
N ALA A 92 -13.38 1.10 11.72
CA ALA A 92 -14.19 2.31 11.91
C ALA A 92 -15.46 2.30 11.05
N LEU A 93 -15.37 1.84 9.80
CA LEU A 93 -16.52 1.65 8.91
C LEU A 93 -17.51 0.64 9.48
N LYS A 94 -17.00 -0.51 9.93
CA LYS A 94 -17.82 -1.55 10.54
C LYS A 94 -18.50 -1.06 11.82
N TYR A 95 -17.75 -0.41 12.69
CA TYR A 95 -18.28 0.13 13.95
C TYR A 95 -19.41 1.12 13.69
N ARG A 96 -19.24 2.08 12.76
CA ARG A 96 -20.30 3.03 12.40
C ARG A 96 -21.57 2.34 11.91
N ARG A 97 -21.43 1.28 11.11
CA ARG A 97 -22.55 0.51 10.56
C ARG A 97 -23.30 -0.25 11.65
N ASP A 98 -22.58 -0.89 12.56
CA ASP A 98 -23.15 -1.80 13.56
C ASP A 98 -23.80 -1.05 14.74
N ILE A 99 -23.91 0.30 14.69
CA ILE A 99 -24.67 1.09 15.67
C ILE A 99 -26.16 0.81 15.51
N ASP A 100 -26.68 -0.02 16.40
CA ASP A 100 -28.10 -0.39 16.51
C ASP A 100 -28.69 0.04 17.86
N GLU A 101 -28.53 1.33 18.17
CA GLU A 101 -29.03 1.92 19.41
C GLU A 101 -30.49 2.38 19.25
N HIS A 102 -31.33 1.96 20.19
CA HIS A 102 -32.77 2.20 20.15
C HIS A 102 -33.12 3.59 20.73
N ASP A 103 -32.34 4.08 21.70
CA ASP A 103 -32.49 5.44 22.20
C ASP A 103 -31.91 6.46 21.21
N GLN A 104 -32.72 7.44 20.80
CA GLN A 104 -32.31 8.40 19.78
C GLN A 104 -31.14 9.29 20.21
N ARG A 105 -31.03 9.63 21.51
CA ARG A 105 -29.93 10.47 22.00
C ARG A 105 -28.63 9.69 22.02
N ALA A 106 -28.64 8.51 22.62
CA ALA A 106 -27.49 7.60 22.65
C ALA A 106 -27.04 7.23 21.22
N ARG A 107 -27.98 6.99 20.30
CA ARG A 107 -27.67 6.73 18.89
C ARG A 107 -26.95 7.91 18.23
N THR A 108 -27.40 9.14 18.50
CA THR A 108 -26.80 10.35 17.93
C THR A 108 -25.39 10.57 18.45
N GLU A 109 -25.17 10.35 19.74
CA GLU A 109 -23.85 10.43 20.37
C GLU A 109 -22.89 9.36 19.80
N ALA A 110 -23.35 8.11 19.71
CA ALA A 110 -22.58 7.01 19.14
C ALA A 110 -22.20 7.27 17.67
N LEU A 111 -23.14 7.76 16.85
CA LEU A 111 -22.88 8.11 15.45
C LEU A 111 -21.88 9.27 15.33
N THR A 112 -21.98 10.27 16.21
CA THR A 112 -21.04 11.40 16.25
C THR A 112 -19.62 10.91 16.55
N GLN A 113 -19.47 10.05 17.56
CA GLN A 113 -18.18 9.46 17.91
C GLN A 113 -17.64 8.58 16.77
N ALA A 114 -18.47 7.73 16.17
CA ALA A 114 -18.08 6.87 15.05
C ALA A 114 -17.63 7.66 13.82
N ASN A 115 -18.31 8.76 13.49
CA ASN A 115 -17.92 9.64 12.39
C ASN A 115 -16.58 10.34 12.64
N ASN A 116 -16.31 10.75 13.88
CA ASN A 116 -15.02 11.32 14.26
C ASN A 116 -13.89 10.29 14.11
N GLN A 117 -14.10 9.06 14.59
CA GLN A 117 -13.12 7.98 14.46
C GLN A 117 -12.88 7.59 13.01
N LEU A 118 -13.95 7.53 12.20
CA LEU A 118 -13.84 7.27 10.77
C LEU A 118 -13.02 8.35 10.06
N THR A 119 -13.19 9.63 10.43
CA THR A 119 -12.42 10.74 9.87
C THR A 119 -10.92 10.58 10.16
N ILE A 120 -10.57 10.25 11.41
CA ILE A 120 -9.17 10.02 11.82
C ILE A 120 -8.57 8.82 11.08
N ALA A 121 -9.34 7.73 10.94
CA ALA A 121 -8.89 6.52 10.25
C ALA A 121 -8.66 6.79 8.75
N LYS A 122 -9.54 7.55 8.08
CA LYS A 122 -9.36 7.96 6.68
C LYS A 122 -8.10 8.80 6.47
N GLN A 123 -7.85 9.76 7.36
CA GLN A 123 -6.64 10.58 7.30
C GLN A 123 -5.38 9.73 7.46
N SER A 124 -5.38 8.84 8.45
CA SER A 124 -4.25 7.93 8.71
C SER A 124 -3.99 7.00 7.53
N ALA A 125 -5.05 6.37 6.98
CA ALA A 125 -4.96 5.52 5.81
C ALA A 125 -4.43 6.28 4.58
N THR A 126 -4.91 7.51 4.34
CA THR A 126 -4.45 8.37 3.23
C THR A 126 -2.94 8.66 3.33
N ILE A 127 -2.48 9.06 4.52
CA ILE A 127 -1.06 9.36 4.77
C ILE A 127 -0.20 8.11 4.52
N THR A 128 -0.65 6.98 5.04
CA THR A 128 0.13 5.75 4.97
C THR A 128 0.12 5.12 3.58
N VAL A 129 -0.96 5.25 2.80
CA VAL A 129 -0.94 4.94 1.36
C VAL A 129 0.14 5.75 0.65
N GLY A 130 0.26 7.04 0.95
CA GLY A 130 1.34 7.87 0.39
C GLY A 130 2.73 7.31 0.73
N ARG A 131 3.00 7.10 2.03
CA ARG A 131 4.29 6.58 2.52
C ARG A 131 4.62 5.20 1.96
N PHE A 132 3.61 4.34 1.82
CA PHE A 132 3.77 3.00 1.28
C PHE A 132 4.24 3.03 -0.17
N PHE A 133 3.59 3.83 -1.02
CA PHE A 133 4.00 3.97 -2.42
C PHE A 133 5.33 4.72 -2.57
N ASP A 134 5.63 5.67 -1.69
CA ASP A 134 6.93 6.36 -1.70
C ASP A 134 8.08 5.40 -1.34
N ALA A 135 7.83 4.40 -0.49
CA ALA A 135 8.82 3.38 -0.08
C ALA A 135 9.00 2.23 -1.10
N VAL A 136 8.23 2.20 -2.19
CA VAL A 136 8.39 1.20 -3.28
C VAL A 136 9.63 1.53 -4.12
N VAL A 137 10.02 2.80 -4.18
CA VAL A 137 11.09 3.28 -5.07
C VAL A 137 12.33 3.66 -4.27
N ASP A 138 13.41 2.90 -4.45
CA ASP A 138 14.70 3.23 -3.85
C ASP A 138 15.42 4.29 -4.69
N ARG A 139 15.35 5.55 -4.27
CA ARG A 139 15.95 6.68 -4.98
C ARG A 139 17.46 6.60 -5.11
N ASP A 140 18.15 6.05 -4.11
CA ASP A 140 19.61 5.98 -4.06
C ASP A 140 20.16 4.90 -5.01
N VAL A 141 19.27 3.99 -5.40
CA VAL A 141 19.55 2.88 -6.29
C VAL A 141 19.16 3.16 -7.74
N LEU A 142 18.27 4.13 -7.99
CA LEU A 142 17.89 4.50 -9.37
C LEU A 142 19.11 4.86 -10.22
N ALA A 143 20.04 5.66 -9.68
CA ALA A 143 21.29 5.98 -10.36
C ALA A 143 22.13 4.71 -10.61
N GLN A 144 22.20 3.83 -9.63
CA GLN A 144 22.99 2.58 -9.69
C GLN A 144 22.41 1.56 -10.68
N ILE A 145 21.08 1.45 -10.78
CA ILE A 145 20.40 0.61 -11.77
C ILE A 145 20.74 1.10 -13.18
N LEU A 146 20.73 2.41 -13.39
CA LEU A 146 21.05 3.02 -14.67
C LEU A 146 22.55 2.89 -15.01
N ASP A 147 23.43 2.97 -14.01
CA ASP A 147 24.88 2.82 -14.17
C ASP A 147 25.31 1.36 -14.38
N GLY A 148 24.52 0.38 -13.90
CA GLY A 148 24.72 -1.04 -14.17
C GLY A 148 24.32 -1.49 -15.59
N ALA A 149 23.71 -0.61 -16.38
CA ALA A 149 23.32 -0.92 -17.76
C ALA A 149 24.55 -0.96 -18.69
N SER A 150 24.76 -2.09 -19.36
CA SER A 150 25.95 -2.36 -20.19
C SER A 150 26.11 -1.47 -21.43
N THR A 151 25.04 -0.79 -21.87
CA THR A 151 25.04 0.07 -23.05
C THR A 151 24.12 1.27 -22.86
N ALA A 152 24.36 2.36 -23.60
CA ALA A 152 23.47 3.54 -23.60
C ALA A 152 22.02 3.19 -23.99
N ARG A 153 21.84 2.21 -24.90
CA ARG A 153 20.52 1.72 -25.31
C ARG A 153 19.81 0.97 -24.18
N ALA A 154 20.54 0.11 -23.46
CA ALA A 154 20.00 -0.58 -22.29
C ALA A 154 19.63 0.43 -21.18
N ARG A 155 20.48 1.43 -20.93
CA ARG A 155 20.20 2.49 -19.96
C ARG A 155 18.92 3.26 -20.29
N ALA A 156 18.75 3.68 -21.54
CA ALA A 156 17.54 4.37 -21.99
C ALA A 156 16.28 3.50 -21.84
N GLY A 157 16.38 2.20 -22.17
CA GLY A 157 15.29 1.24 -21.96
C GLY A 157 14.89 1.11 -20.49
N THR A 158 15.86 0.94 -19.60
CA THR A 158 15.64 0.85 -18.15
C THR A 158 15.03 2.13 -17.58
N GLN A 159 15.47 3.30 -18.04
CA GLN A 159 14.90 4.58 -17.64
C GLN A 159 13.41 4.68 -18.01
N VAL A 160 13.05 4.33 -19.25
CA VAL A 160 11.65 4.33 -19.70
C VAL A 160 10.80 3.38 -18.86
N GLN A 161 11.32 2.21 -18.50
CA GLN A 161 10.62 1.26 -17.64
C GLN A 161 10.39 1.82 -16.24
N ILE A 162 11.40 2.43 -15.62
CA ILE A 162 11.30 3.07 -14.30
C ILE A 162 10.25 4.21 -14.33
N GLU A 163 10.28 5.06 -15.36
CA GLU A 163 9.32 6.16 -15.50
C GLU A 163 7.89 5.64 -15.68
N SER A 164 7.68 4.64 -16.55
CA SER A 164 6.39 3.98 -16.74
C SER A 164 5.86 3.37 -15.44
N THR A 165 6.73 2.73 -14.66
CA THR A 165 6.40 2.15 -13.36
C THR A 165 6.01 3.24 -12.36
N ARG A 166 6.75 4.35 -12.27
CA ARG A 166 6.41 5.47 -11.39
C ARG A 166 5.06 6.09 -11.72
N ILE A 167 4.73 6.22 -13.00
CA ILE A 167 3.41 6.70 -13.44
C ILE A 167 2.31 5.73 -12.99
N ARG A 168 2.47 4.43 -13.21
CA ARG A 168 1.52 3.41 -12.76
C ARG A 168 1.32 3.43 -11.25
N LEU A 169 2.41 3.46 -10.48
CA LEU A 169 2.36 3.58 -9.02
C LEU A 169 1.62 4.85 -8.57
N GLY A 170 1.85 5.98 -9.25
CA GLY A 170 1.14 7.23 -9.01
C GLY A 170 -0.37 7.15 -9.28
N ILE A 171 -0.77 6.50 -10.37
CA ILE A 171 -2.18 6.27 -10.72
C ILE A 171 -2.85 5.39 -9.66
N VAL A 172 -2.21 4.28 -9.28
CA VAL A 172 -2.74 3.38 -8.24
C VAL A 172 -2.88 4.12 -6.91
N ARG A 173 -1.85 4.84 -6.47
CA ARG A 173 -1.88 5.67 -5.27
C ARG A 173 -3.06 6.63 -5.29
N HIS A 174 -3.25 7.36 -6.39
CA HIS A 174 -4.33 8.34 -6.53
C HIS A 174 -5.72 7.68 -6.45
N ARG A 175 -5.90 6.51 -7.07
CA ARG A 175 -7.16 5.75 -7.01
C ARG A 175 -7.49 5.29 -5.59
N ILE A 176 -6.51 4.75 -4.84
CA ILE A 176 -6.73 4.30 -3.45
C ILE A 176 -7.12 5.49 -2.56
N VAL A 177 -6.37 6.59 -2.65
CA VAL A 177 -6.67 7.80 -1.87
C VAL A 177 -8.04 8.38 -2.23
N GLY A 178 -8.39 8.41 -3.52
CA GLY A 178 -9.69 8.89 -3.98
C GLY A 178 -10.85 8.11 -3.37
N ILE A 179 -10.73 6.78 -3.27
CA ILE A 179 -11.77 5.94 -2.66
C ILE A 179 -11.86 6.16 -1.16
N ILE A 180 -10.73 6.25 -0.45
CA ILE A 180 -10.71 6.54 0.98
C ILE A 180 -11.44 7.86 1.28
N ALA A 181 -11.29 8.85 0.40
CA ALA A 181 -11.95 10.15 0.51
C ALA A 181 -13.45 10.14 0.15
N GLN A 182 -13.91 9.18 -0.68
CA GLN A 182 -15.31 9.07 -1.12
C GLN A 182 -16.20 8.27 -0.17
N MET A 183 -15.62 7.34 0.59
CA MET A 183 -16.31 6.72 1.74
C MET A 183 -16.57 7.76 2.81
#